data_AF-E6QBN9-F1
#
_entry.id   AF-E6QBN9-F1
#
_cell.length_a   1.000
_cell.length_b   1.000
_cell.length_c   1.000
_cell.angle_alpha   90.00
_cell.angle_beta   90.00
_cell.angle_gamma   90.00
#
_symmetry.space_group_name_H-M   'P 1'
#
loop_
_entity.id
_entity.type
_entity.pdbx_description
1 polymer ?
#
loop_
_entity_poly.entity_id
_entity_poly.type
_entity_poly.pdbx_seq_one_letter_code
_entity_poly.pdbx_strand_id
1 'polypeptide(L)'
;MKTAIYDILMSGRNPDEAFSDARFFALCISHRAMERKGNISMALGLETRQLRHLFSRYFPQIEESRSTAQCTKVYLHSAAGGTFLCQCQGKENKAPARDEETGDLVKLLLDHRAGVHQATEWVAAILAAGCLGNDHLWQDLGLTSREDLSDIIKHHFPGLYFKNTGNMKWKKFFYKQLCDQAEVRLCQAPSCAVCHDYAQCFGPEDANGWNLLAAQG
;
A
#
# COMPACT_ATOMS: atom_id res chain seq x y z
N MET A 1 -1.64 8.22 -11.32
CA MET A 1 -2.31 8.61 -12.59
C MET A 1 -3.75 8.11 -12.51
N LYS A 2 -4.76 8.98 -12.67
CA LYS A 2 -6.16 8.54 -12.64
C LYS A 2 -6.44 7.71 -13.91
N THR A 3 -6.92 6.48 -13.73
CA THR A 3 -7.22 5.55 -14.82
C THR A 3 -8.72 5.43 -14.99
N ALA A 4 -9.18 4.89 -16.13
CA ALA A 4 -10.60 4.59 -16.32
C ALA A 4 -11.16 3.66 -15.22
N ILE A 5 -10.34 2.76 -14.67
CA ILE A 5 -10.70 1.91 -13.52
C ILE A 5 -10.94 2.76 -12.27
N TYR A 6 -10.09 3.75 -12.01
CA TYR A 6 -10.28 4.67 -10.88
C TYR A 6 -11.59 5.43 -11.02
N ASP A 7 -11.88 5.93 -12.22
CA ASP A 7 -13.08 6.73 -12.48
C ASP A 7 -14.37 5.91 -12.27
N ILE A 8 -14.43 4.66 -12.74
CA ILE A 8 -15.61 3.79 -12.49
C ILE A 8 -15.76 3.43 -11.01
N LEU A 9 -14.65 3.17 -10.29
CA LEU A 9 -14.70 2.85 -8.86
C LEU A 9 -15.21 4.04 -8.06
N MET A 10 -14.70 5.24 -8.34
CA MET A 10 -15.11 6.44 -7.62
C MET A 10 -16.51 6.93 -8.00
N SER A 11 -16.96 6.67 -9.23
CA SER A 11 -18.33 6.98 -9.65
C SER A 11 -19.35 6.04 -8.99
N GLY A 12 -18.99 4.76 -8.80
CA GLY A 12 -19.82 3.74 -8.16
C GLY A 12 -19.57 3.54 -6.67
N ARG A 13 -18.89 4.48 -6.01
CA ARG A 13 -18.53 4.37 -4.58
C ARG A 13 -19.78 4.40 -3.69
N ASN A 14 -19.69 3.75 -2.53
CA ASN A 14 -20.67 3.92 -1.47
C ASN A 14 -20.58 5.36 -0.91
N PRO A 15 -21.66 6.17 -0.92
CA PRO A 15 -21.64 7.54 -0.41
C PRO A 15 -21.51 7.61 1.12
N ASP A 16 -21.90 6.56 1.84
CA ASP A 16 -21.91 6.51 3.31
C ASP A 16 -20.52 6.24 3.90
N GLU A 17 -19.59 5.75 3.07
CA GLU A 17 -18.21 5.47 3.48
C GLU A 17 -17.30 6.71 3.31
N ALA A 18 -16.25 6.77 4.12
CA ALA A 18 -15.28 7.86 4.09
C ALA A 18 -14.66 8.04 2.70
N PHE A 19 -14.71 9.26 2.16
CA PHE A 19 -14.17 9.57 0.84
C PHE A 19 -12.66 9.33 0.75
N SER A 20 -11.91 9.63 1.83
CA SER A 20 -10.46 9.39 1.91
C SER A 20 -10.12 7.92 1.67
N ASP A 21 -10.84 7.02 2.35
CA ASP A 21 -10.62 5.59 2.31
C ASP A 21 -11.02 5.03 0.94
N ALA A 22 -12.21 5.41 0.46
CA ALA A 22 -12.68 5.03 -0.88
C ALA A 22 -11.66 5.44 -1.95
N ARG A 23 -11.14 6.68 -1.86
CA ARG A 23 -10.12 7.16 -2.79
C ARG A 23 -8.81 6.38 -2.68
N PHE A 24 -8.34 6.11 -1.46
CA PHE A 24 -7.13 5.32 -1.23
C PHE A 24 -7.25 3.92 -1.83
N PHE A 25 -8.34 3.22 -1.54
CA PHE A 25 -8.59 1.88 -2.09
C PHE A 25 -8.73 1.90 -3.61
N ALA A 26 -9.45 2.88 -4.18
CA ALA A 26 -9.61 3.00 -5.62
C ALA A 26 -8.27 3.23 -6.35
N LEU A 27 -7.37 4.04 -5.77
CA LEU A 27 -6.03 4.26 -6.32
C LEU A 27 -5.19 2.98 -6.28
N CYS A 28 -5.15 2.31 -5.13
CA CYS A 28 -4.38 1.08 -4.95
C CYS A 28 -4.88 -0.05 -5.88
N ILE A 29 -6.20 -0.24 -5.94
CA ILE A 29 -6.84 -1.22 -6.84
C ILE A 29 -6.51 -0.88 -8.29
N SER A 30 -6.70 0.37 -8.70
CA SER A 30 -6.43 0.83 -10.06
C SER A 30 -4.97 0.61 -10.48
N HIS A 31 -4.04 0.88 -9.56
CA HIS A 31 -2.62 0.68 -9.79
C HIS A 31 -2.29 -0.81 -9.99
N ARG A 32 -2.71 -1.67 -9.07
CA ARG A 32 -2.46 -3.12 -9.14
C ARG A 32 -3.21 -3.81 -10.28
N ALA A 33 -4.32 -3.23 -10.76
CA ALA A 33 -5.06 -3.73 -11.91
C ALA A 33 -4.29 -3.59 -13.24
N MET A 34 -3.26 -2.74 -13.30
CA MET A 34 -2.41 -2.59 -14.49
C MET A 34 -1.32 -3.68 -14.59
N GLU A 35 -1.02 -4.36 -13.49
CA GLU A 35 -0.01 -5.41 -13.45
C GLU A 35 -0.49 -6.68 -14.14
N ARG A 36 0.28 -7.16 -15.12
CA ARG A 36 -0.09 -8.33 -15.93
C ARG A 36 0.01 -9.67 -15.18
N LYS A 37 0.80 -9.73 -14.10
CA LYS A 37 1.03 -10.95 -13.30
C LYS A 37 0.39 -10.81 -11.92
N GLY A 38 0.15 -11.96 -11.28
CA GLY A 38 -0.37 -12.02 -9.91
C GLY A 38 -1.85 -11.67 -9.78
N ASN A 39 -2.48 -12.23 -8.75
CA ASN A 39 -3.83 -11.85 -8.35
C ASN A 39 -3.80 -10.47 -7.66
N ILE A 40 -4.83 -9.65 -7.87
CA ILE A 40 -4.92 -8.32 -7.28
C ILE A 40 -5.04 -8.36 -5.76
N SER A 41 -5.71 -9.36 -5.19
CA SER A 41 -5.84 -9.49 -3.73
C SER A 41 -4.46 -9.63 -3.09
N MET A 42 -3.62 -10.51 -3.64
CA MET A 42 -2.23 -10.70 -3.20
C MET A 42 -1.38 -9.45 -3.38
N ALA A 43 -1.53 -8.75 -4.50
CA ALA A 43 -0.78 -7.52 -4.77
C ALA A 43 -1.16 -6.38 -3.81
N LEU A 44 -2.32 -6.49 -3.16
CA LEU A 44 -2.81 -5.60 -2.10
C LEU A 44 -2.53 -6.15 -0.70
N GLY A 45 -1.92 -7.34 -0.56
CA GLY A 45 -1.74 -7.99 0.74
C GLY A 45 -3.03 -8.50 1.38
N LEU A 46 -4.11 -8.62 0.61
CA LEU A 46 -5.43 -9.02 1.10
C LEU A 46 -5.76 -10.47 0.73
N GLU A 47 -6.47 -11.16 1.62
CA GLU A 47 -7.17 -12.39 1.28
C GLU A 47 -8.29 -12.12 0.26
N THR A 48 -8.64 -13.13 -0.54
CA THR A 48 -9.76 -13.03 -1.50
C THR A 48 -11.08 -12.64 -0.81
N ARG A 49 -11.33 -13.12 0.41
CA ARG A 49 -12.52 -12.77 1.20
C ARG A 49 -12.49 -11.31 1.64
N GLN A 50 -11.34 -10.83 2.14
CA GLN A 50 -11.16 -9.44 2.54
C GLN A 50 -11.34 -8.49 1.36
N LEU A 51 -10.76 -8.81 0.21
CA LEU A 51 -10.94 -8.02 -1.01
C LEU A 51 -12.41 -7.94 -1.42
N ARG A 52 -13.14 -9.06 -1.35
CA ARG A 52 -14.59 -9.08 -1.62
C ARG A 52 -15.36 -8.15 -0.69
N HIS A 53 -15.09 -8.23 0.62
CA HIS A 53 -15.73 -7.35 1.59
C HIS A 53 -15.40 -5.88 1.38
N LEU A 54 -14.17 -5.56 0.97
CA LEU A 54 -13.76 -4.22 0.59
C LEU A 54 -14.59 -3.71 -0.61
N PHE A 55 -14.72 -4.52 -1.67
CA PHE A 55 -15.57 -4.17 -2.82
C PHE A 55 -17.04 -3.99 -2.41
N SER A 56 -17.62 -4.93 -1.66
CA SER A 56 -19.01 -4.81 -1.21
C SER A 56 -19.26 -3.56 -0.37
N ARG A 57 -18.28 -3.14 0.44
CA ARG A 57 -18.41 -1.99 1.34
C ARG A 57 -18.21 -0.65 0.62
N TYR A 58 -17.10 -0.52 -0.11
CA TYR A 58 -16.68 0.76 -0.70
C TYR A 58 -17.13 0.94 -2.15
N PHE A 59 -17.34 -0.14 -2.91
CA PHE A 59 -17.65 -0.12 -4.35
C PHE A 59 -18.78 -1.12 -4.73
N PRO A 60 -19.96 -1.06 -4.06
CA PRO A 60 -21.00 -2.09 -4.19
C PRO A 60 -21.49 -2.30 -5.63
N GLN A 61 -21.60 -1.23 -6.42
CA GLN A 61 -22.07 -1.30 -7.82
C GLN A 61 -21.15 -2.14 -8.72
N ILE A 62 -19.86 -2.19 -8.39
CA ILE A 62 -18.86 -2.97 -9.13
C ILE A 62 -18.91 -4.45 -8.71
N GLU A 63 -19.27 -4.75 -7.46
CA GLU A 63 -19.34 -6.15 -7.01
C GLU A 63 -20.64 -6.84 -7.49
N GLU A 64 -21.76 -6.14 -7.55
CA GLU A 64 -23.06 -6.70 -7.99
C GLU A 64 -23.03 -7.27 -9.40
N SER A 65 -22.24 -6.65 -10.29
CA SER A 65 -22.13 -7.06 -11.70
C SER A 65 -21.04 -8.10 -11.95
N ARG A 66 -20.34 -8.56 -10.91
CA ARG A 66 -19.13 -9.37 -11.05
C ARG A 66 -19.39 -10.86 -10.89
N SER A 67 -18.94 -11.65 -11.88
CA SER A 67 -18.84 -13.10 -11.74
C SER A 67 -17.65 -13.48 -10.86
N THR A 68 -17.84 -14.41 -9.91
CA THR A 68 -16.77 -14.95 -9.05
C THR A 68 -15.74 -15.78 -9.82
N ALA A 69 -16.10 -16.29 -11.01
CA ALA A 69 -15.22 -17.08 -11.85
C ALA A 69 -14.25 -16.23 -12.68
N GLN A 70 -14.53 -14.94 -12.86
CA GLN A 70 -13.69 -14.04 -13.66
C GLN A 70 -12.58 -13.41 -12.82
N CYS A 71 -11.38 -13.31 -13.38
CA CYS A 71 -10.29 -12.55 -12.79
C CYS A 71 -10.72 -11.09 -12.52
N THR A 72 -10.49 -10.59 -11.29
CA THR A 72 -10.83 -9.21 -10.91
C THR A 72 -10.22 -8.17 -11.83
N LYS A 73 -8.96 -8.34 -12.25
CA LYS A 73 -8.29 -7.40 -13.16
C LYS A 73 -8.99 -7.35 -14.51
N VAL A 74 -9.27 -8.51 -15.11
CA VAL A 74 -9.99 -8.59 -16.40
C VAL A 74 -11.37 -7.97 -16.28
N TYR A 75 -12.09 -8.27 -15.20
CA TYR A 75 -13.40 -7.68 -14.93
C TYR A 75 -13.34 -6.14 -14.83
N LEU A 76 -12.42 -5.59 -14.03
CA LEU A 76 -12.27 -4.13 -13.86
C LEU A 76 -11.95 -3.42 -15.18
N HIS A 77 -11.06 -3.99 -16.00
CA HIS A 77 -10.77 -3.44 -17.33
C HIS A 77 -11.99 -3.50 -18.26
N SER A 78 -12.72 -4.62 -18.26
CA SER A 78 -13.96 -4.77 -19.04
C SER A 78 -15.04 -3.78 -18.60
N ALA A 79 -15.22 -3.59 -17.29
CA ALA A 79 -16.16 -2.62 -16.73
C ALA A 79 -15.76 -1.18 -17.06
N ALA A 80 -14.47 -0.91 -17.22
CA ALA A 80 -13.93 0.37 -17.68
C ALA A 80 -13.99 0.54 -19.22
N GLY A 81 -14.62 -0.38 -19.95
CA GLY A 81 -14.74 -0.35 -21.41
C GLY A 81 -13.45 -0.75 -22.16
N GLY A 82 -12.49 -1.35 -21.48
CA GLY A 82 -11.21 -1.78 -22.03
C GLY A 82 -11.07 -3.30 -22.16
N THR A 83 -10.01 -3.72 -22.85
CA THR A 83 -9.61 -5.13 -22.97
C THR A 83 -8.30 -5.35 -22.24
N PHE A 84 -8.24 -6.36 -21.36
CA PHE A 84 -7.02 -6.70 -20.63
C PHE A 84 -6.81 -8.21 -20.56
N LEU A 85 -5.60 -8.64 -20.89
CA LEU A 85 -5.17 -10.03 -20.83
C LEU A 85 -4.32 -10.24 -19.56
N CYS A 86 -4.94 -10.74 -18.49
CA CYS A 86 -4.23 -11.12 -17.27
C CYS A 86 -3.48 -12.44 -17.46
N GLN A 87 -2.22 -12.51 -17.04
CA GLN A 87 -1.42 -13.74 -17.02
C GLN A 87 -1.54 -14.51 -15.70
N CYS A 88 -2.49 -14.15 -14.84
CA CYS A 88 -2.72 -14.78 -13.55
C CYS A 88 -3.32 -16.20 -13.64
N GLN A 89 -3.74 -16.66 -14.83
CA GLN A 89 -4.27 -18.01 -15.11
C GLN A 89 -5.37 -18.51 -14.15
N GLY A 90 -6.02 -17.62 -13.39
CA GLY A 90 -7.00 -18.00 -12.36
C GLY A 90 -6.40 -18.73 -11.15
N LYS A 91 -5.07 -18.79 -11.00
CA LYS A 91 -4.44 -19.48 -9.88
C LYS A 91 -4.42 -18.58 -8.64
N GLU A 92 -4.99 -19.06 -7.55
CA GLU A 92 -4.70 -18.56 -6.21
C GLU A 92 -3.24 -18.89 -5.92
N ASN A 93 -2.34 -17.94 -6.20
CA ASN A 93 -0.95 -18.15 -5.83
C ASN A 93 -0.86 -18.01 -4.31
N LYS A 94 -0.24 -19.00 -3.65
CA LYS A 94 0.21 -18.83 -2.26
C LYS A 94 1.33 -17.80 -2.27
N ALA A 95 1.29 -16.80 -1.39
CA ALA A 95 2.35 -15.81 -1.30
C ALA A 95 3.68 -16.53 -0.97
N PRO A 96 4.78 -16.26 -1.70
CA PRO A 96 6.08 -16.87 -1.40
C PRO A 96 6.81 -16.04 -0.34
N ALA A 97 7.37 -16.70 0.70
CA ALA A 97 8.46 -16.32 1.63
C ALA A 97 8.51 -14.89 2.24
N ARG A 98 7.60 -14.00 1.85
CA ARG A 98 7.42 -12.61 2.27
C ARG A 98 6.39 -12.49 3.40
N ASP A 99 5.92 -13.63 3.93
CA ASP A 99 4.89 -13.69 4.96
C ASP A 99 5.40 -13.13 6.30
N GLU A 100 6.68 -13.33 6.64
CA GLU A 100 7.27 -12.82 7.89
C GLU A 100 7.46 -11.30 7.85
N GLU A 101 8.18 -10.78 6.85
CA GLU A 101 8.40 -9.32 6.69
C GLU A 101 7.07 -8.56 6.56
N THR A 102 6.14 -9.07 5.76
CA THR A 102 4.81 -8.46 5.63
C THR A 102 4.04 -8.55 6.95
N GLY A 103 4.13 -9.69 7.64
CA GLY A 103 3.50 -9.92 8.94
C GLY A 103 4.00 -8.95 10.00
N ASP A 104 5.31 -8.70 10.06
CA ASP A 104 5.93 -7.73 10.97
C ASP A 104 5.49 -6.29 10.67
N LEU A 105 5.45 -5.90 9.39
CA LEU A 105 4.94 -4.59 8.98
C LEU A 105 3.45 -4.42 9.33
N VAL A 106 2.61 -5.43 9.05
CA VAL A 106 1.19 -5.42 9.42
C VAL A 106 1.05 -5.31 10.93
N LYS A 107 1.81 -6.08 11.70
CA LYS A 107 1.81 -6.03 13.15
C LYS A 107 2.20 -4.65 13.67
N LEU A 108 3.29 -4.07 13.17
CA LEU A 108 3.73 -2.71 13.51
C LEU A 108 2.62 -1.68 13.27
N LEU A 109 1.97 -1.73 12.10
CA LEU A 109 0.89 -0.81 11.74
C LEU A 109 -0.31 -1.00 12.68
N LEU A 110 -0.72 -2.26 12.91
CA LEU A 110 -1.88 -2.56 13.76
C LEU A 110 -1.64 -2.27 15.24
N ASP A 111 -0.41 -2.36 15.74
CA ASP A 111 -0.05 -1.97 17.11
C ASP A 111 -0.15 -0.44 17.30
N HIS A 112 -0.19 0.32 16.21
CA HIS A 112 -0.30 1.79 16.18
C HIS A 112 -1.63 2.31 15.59
N ARG A 113 -2.63 1.44 15.43
CA ARG A 113 -3.93 1.80 14.85
C ARG A 113 -4.70 2.83 15.69
N ALA A 114 -5.41 3.74 15.03
CA ALA A 114 -6.31 4.71 15.68
C ALA A 114 -7.48 4.03 16.41
N GLY A 115 -7.91 2.86 15.93
CA GLY A 115 -9.02 2.09 16.48
C GLY A 115 -9.18 0.73 15.80
N VAL A 116 -10.04 -0.12 16.34
CA VAL A 116 -10.36 -1.44 15.77
C VAL A 116 -11.43 -1.27 14.70
N HIS A 117 -10.97 -1.01 13.47
CA HIS A 117 -11.83 -0.88 12.30
C HIS A 117 -11.29 -1.74 11.17
N GLN A 118 -12.18 -2.46 10.49
CA GLN A 118 -11.80 -3.32 9.38
C GLN A 118 -11.12 -2.57 8.23
N ALA A 119 -11.51 -1.33 7.97
CA ALA A 119 -10.84 -0.47 6.99
C ALA A 119 -9.37 -0.25 7.34
N THR A 120 -9.05 0.00 8.62
CA THR A 120 -7.68 0.14 9.11
C THR A 120 -6.85 -1.12 8.91
N GLU A 121 -7.45 -2.30 9.07
CA GLU A 121 -6.79 -3.58 8.79
C GLU A 121 -6.46 -3.74 7.31
N TRP A 122 -7.38 -3.37 6.41
CA TRP A 122 -7.13 -3.38 4.97
C TRP A 122 -6.05 -2.38 4.57
N VAL A 123 -6.07 -1.17 5.14
CA VAL A 123 -5.02 -0.18 4.91
C VAL A 123 -3.68 -0.71 5.41
N ALA A 124 -3.61 -1.34 6.58
CA ALA A 124 -2.36 -1.91 7.11
C ALA A 124 -1.77 -2.96 6.16
N ALA A 125 -2.60 -3.89 5.67
CA ALA A 125 -2.21 -4.91 4.71
C ALA A 125 -1.70 -4.31 3.38
N ILE A 126 -2.40 -3.30 2.86
CA ILE A 126 -2.03 -2.63 1.61
C ILE A 126 -0.71 -1.85 1.77
N LEU A 127 -0.52 -1.13 2.87
CA LEU A 127 0.73 -0.42 3.14
C LEU A 127 1.90 -1.40 3.27
N ALA A 128 1.74 -2.50 4.02
CA ALA A 128 2.76 -3.52 4.17
C ALA A 128 3.14 -4.16 2.82
N ALA A 129 2.14 -4.49 1.98
CA ALA A 129 2.39 -4.99 0.64
C ALA A 129 3.12 -3.97 -0.26
N GLY A 130 2.77 -2.68 -0.13
CA GLY A 130 3.44 -1.58 -0.83
C GLY A 130 4.90 -1.38 -0.39
N CYS A 131 5.26 -1.71 0.85
CA CYS A 131 6.63 -1.61 1.34
C CYS A 131 7.61 -2.50 0.58
N LEU A 132 7.15 -3.61 0.00
CA LEU A 132 7.95 -4.57 -0.76
C LEU A 132 8.28 -4.13 -2.19
N GLY A 133 7.74 -2.99 -2.63
CA GLY A 133 8.08 -2.37 -3.91
C GLY A 133 9.47 -1.71 -3.88
N ASN A 134 9.95 -1.29 -5.05
CA ASN A 134 11.29 -0.70 -5.18
C ASN A 134 11.27 0.84 -5.12
N ASP A 135 10.10 1.46 -5.30
CA ASP A 135 9.98 2.91 -5.40
C ASP A 135 9.63 3.55 -4.05
N HIS A 136 9.22 4.84 -4.05
CA HIS A 136 8.67 5.43 -2.84
C HIS A 136 7.31 4.80 -2.56
N LEU A 137 6.96 4.63 -1.28
CA LEU A 137 5.75 3.89 -0.88
C LEU A 137 4.48 4.45 -1.54
N TRP A 138 4.35 5.77 -1.67
CA TRP A 138 3.18 6.38 -2.30
C TRP A 138 3.10 6.05 -3.81
N GLN A 139 4.24 5.88 -4.48
CA GLN A 139 4.32 5.47 -5.90
C GLN A 139 3.97 3.99 -6.06
N ASP A 140 4.52 3.15 -5.19
CA ASP A 140 4.23 1.70 -5.15
C ASP A 140 2.75 1.40 -4.83
N LEU A 141 2.04 2.36 -4.21
CA LEU A 141 0.61 2.33 -3.93
C LEU A 141 -0.24 3.01 -5.03
N GLY A 142 0.40 3.68 -5.99
CA GLY A 142 -0.28 4.43 -7.05
C GLY A 142 -0.98 5.72 -6.60
N LEU A 143 -0.62 6.24 -5.43
CA LEU A 143 -1.13 7.51 -4.90
C LEU A 143 -0.62 8.70 -5.72
N THR A 144 -1.26 9.86 -5.58
CA THR A 144 -0.89 11.04 -6.39
C THR A 144 0.25 11.84 -5.80
N SER A 145 0.44 11.77 -4.48
CA SER A 145 1.55 12.42 -3.80
C SER A 145 1.91 11.73 -2.48
N ARG A 146 2.99 12.20 -1.86
CA ARG A 146 3.39 11.81 -0.50
C ARG A 146 2.36 12.27 0.53
N GLU A 147 1.77 13.45 0.34
CA GLU A 147 0.81 14.04 1.26
C GLU A 147 -0.43 13.14 1.38
N ASP A 148 -0.93 12.61 0.26
CA ASP A 148 -2.01 11.59 0.25
C ASP A 148 -1.70 10.42 1.18
N LEU A 149 -0.48 9.88 1.09
CA LEU A 149 -0.04 8.78 1.93
C LEU A 149 0.07 9.20 3.40
N SER A 150 0.59 10.39 3.63
CA SER A 150 0.82 10.93 4.97
C SER A 150 -0.51 11.17 5.69
N ASP A 151 -1.54 11.63 4.97
CA ASP A 151 -2.89 11.82 5.51
C ASP A 151 -3.56 10.47 5.85
N ILE A 152 -3.39 9.45 5.01
CA ILE A 152 -3.87 8.09 5.29
C ILE A 152 -3.18 7.51 6.53
N ILE A 153 -1.86 7.66 6.64
CA ILE A 153 -1.11 7.20 7.81
C ILE A 153 -1.52 7.98 9.06
N LYS A 154 -1.72 9.29 8.96
CA LYS A 154 -2.19 10.13 10.08
C LYS A 154 -3.58 9.69 10.56
N HIS A 155 -4.47 9.35 9.64
CA HIS A 155 -5.83 8.92 9.95
C HIS A 155 -5.86 7.54 10.60
N HIS A 156 -5.23 6.53 9.99
CA HIS A 156 -5.31 5.15 10.44
C HIS A 156 -4.27 4.77 11.50
N PHE A 157 -3.09 5.40 11.48
CA PHE A 157 -1.93 5.09 12.34
C PHE A 157 -1.29 6.34 12.96
N PRO A 158 -2.05 7.18 13.68
CA PRO A 158 -1.59 8.48 14.17
C PRO A 158 -0.33 8.39 15.01
N GLY A 159 -0.15 7.32 15.79
CA GLY A 159 1.04 7.09 16.60
C GLY A 159 2.33 7.01 15.76
N LEU A 160 2.29 6.35 14.60
CA LEU A 160 3.41 6.30 13.67
C LEU A 160 3.63 7.65 12.98
N TYR A 161 2.54 8.33 12.62
CA TYR A 161 2.64 9.64 11.99
C TYR A 161 3.39 10.65 12.87
N PHE A 162 2.98 10.78 14.14
CA PHE A 162 3.59 11.73 15.07
C PHE A 162 5.00 11.32 15.52
N LYS A 163 5.33 10.03 15.45
CA LYS A 163 6.70 9.55 15.71
C LYS A 163 7.69 9.87 14.58
N ASN A 164 7.22 10.09 13.34
CA ASN A 164 8.10 10.42 12.20
C ASN A 164 8.50 11.91 12.19
N THR A 165 9.10 12.38 13.28
CA THR A 165 9.49 13.79 13.48
C THR A 165 10.59 14.26 12.52
N GLY A 166 11.40 13.34 12.00
CA GLY A 166 12.45 13.62 11.02
C GLY A 166 11.96 13.73 9.57
N ASN A 167 10.64 13.63 9.33
CA ASN A 167 10.05 13.62 7.99
C ASN A 167 10.67 12.56 7.06
N MET A 168 11.05 11.40 7.61
CA MET A 168 11.66 10.32 6.86
C MET A 168 10.69 9.79 5.80
N LYS A 169 11.26 9.19 4.74
CA LYS A 169 10.51 8.33 3.80
C LYS A 169 9.74 7.27 4.59
N TRP A 170 8.42 7.16 4.37
CA TRP A 170 7.55 6.26 5.16
C TRP A 170 8.04 4.82 5.19
N LYS A 171 8.46 4.27 4.05
CA LYS A 171 9.04 2.93 3.95
C LYS A 171 10.24 2.78 4.89
N LYS A 172 11.24 3.68 4.80
CA LYS A 172 12.42 3.67 5.67
C LYS A 172 12.05 3.84 7.14
N PHE A 173 11.07 4.70 7.44
CA PHE A 173 10.58 4.92 8.79
C PHE A 173 10.01 3.65 9.40
N PHE A 174 9.16 2.91 8.68
CA PHE A 174 8.59 1.65 9.16
C PHE A 174 9.66 0.60 9.44
N TYR A 175 10.61 0.40 8.52
CA TYR A 175 11.73 -0.53 8.76
C TYR A 175 12.60 -0.12 9.94
N LYS A 176 12.82 1.18 10.14
CA LYS A 176 13.51 1.67 11.35
C LYS A 176 12.74 1.27 12.62
N GLN A 177 11.42 1.45 12.64
CA GLN A 177 10.61 1.04 13.80
C GLN A 177 10.71 -0.47 14.07
N LEU A 178 10.71 -1.31 13.03
CA LEU A 178 10.93 -2.75 13.19
C LEU A 178 12.32 -3.09 13.75
N CYS A 179 13.38 -2.44 13.24
CA CYS A 179 14.74 -2.63 13.76
C CYS A 179 14.85 -2.20 15.22
N ASP A 180 14.25 -1.07 15.58
CA ASP A 180 14.21 -0.56 16.96
C ASP A 180 13.46 -1.55 17.88
N GLN A 181 12.35 -2.15 17.43
CA GLN A 181 11.57 -3.15 18.19
C GLN A 181 12.31 -4.48 18.36
N ALA A 182 13.04 -4.92 17.35
CA ALA A 182 13.83 -6.15 17.39
C ALA A 182 15.15 -6.01 18.17
N GLU A 183 15.47 -4.80 18.65
CA GLU A 183 16.77 -4.44 19.25
C GLU A 183 17.96 -4.75 18.32
N VAL A 184 17.71 -4.83 17.00
CA VAL A 184 18.73 -5.14 15.99
C VAL A 184 19.37 -3.85 15.49
N ARG A 185 20.70 -3.77 15.60
CA ARG A 185 21.49 -2.69 15.00
C ARG A 185 21.98 -3.11 13.62
N LEU A 186 21.24 -2.70 12.59
CA LEU A 186 21.70 -2.85 11.20
C LEU A 186 22.81 -1.83 10.85
N CYS A 187 22.83 -0.69 11.52
CA CYS A 187 23.85 0.33 11.35
C CYS A 187 25.11 -0.03 12.16
N GLN A 188 26.27 0.02 11.51
CA GLN A 188 27.57 -0.20 12.16
C GLN A 188 28.02 0.99 13.04
N ALA A 189 27.36 2.15 12.92
CA ALA A 189 27.69 3.31 13.74
C ALA A 189 27.26 3.10 15.20
N PRO A 190 28.08 3.54 16.18
CA PRO A 190 27.77 3.35 17.61
C PRO A 190 26.53 4.13 18.07
N SER A 191 26.16 5.20 17.35
CA SER A 191 24.86 5.85 17.45
C SER A 191 24.48 6.49 16.11
N CYS A 192 23.18 6.73 15.91
CA CYS A 192 22.69 7.48 14.75
C CYS A 192 23.28 8.91 14.68
N ALA A 193 23.57 9.53 15.81
CA ALA A 193 24.06 10.91 15.89
C ALA A 193 25.48 11.10 15.31
N VAL A 194 26.26 10.02 15.15
CA VAL A 194 27.63 10.05 14.60
C VAL A 194 27.75 9.31 13.27
N CYS A 195 26.63 8.84 12.72
CA CYS A 195 26.63 8.14 11.44
C CYS A 195 26.71 9.16 10.30
N HIS A 196 27.77 9.08 9.49
CA HIS A 196 27.95 9.95 8.33
C HIS A 196 26.84 9.76 7.28
N ASP A 197 26.26 8.56 7.21
CA ASP A 197 25.14 8.23 6.32
C ASP A 197 23.76 8.55 6.94
N TYR A 198 23.72 9.15 8.14
CA TYR A 198 22.46 9.42 8.85
C TYR A 198 21.50 10.23 8.00
N ALA A 199 21.98 11.29 7.33
CA ALA A 199 21.14 12.11 6.47
C ALA A 199 20.64 11.34 5.23
N GLN A 200 21.40 10.37 4.73
CA GLN A 200 20.99 9.54 3.59
C GLN A 200 19.92 8.50 3.99
N CYS A 201 20.01 7.96 5.20
CA CYS A 201 19.09 6.96 5.74
C CYS A 201 17.83 7.57 6.36
N PHE A 202 17.99 8.64 7.14
CA PHE A 202 16.98 9.23 8.03
C PHE A 202 16.69 10.71 7.74
N GLY A 203 17.28 11.28 6.69
CA GLY A 203 16.97 12.64 6.27
C GLY A 203 15.55 12.77 5.66
N PRO A 204 15.08 14.00 5.53
CA PRO A 204 13.76 14.27 4.98
C PRO A 204 13.72 13.91 3.49
N GLU A 205 12.58 13.41 3.01
CA GLU A 205 12.44 12.86 1.64
C GLU A 205 12.61 13.89 0.54
N ASP A 206 12.36 15.17 0.84
CA ASP A 206 12.53 16.33 -0.06
C ASP A 206 13.98 16.82 -0.14
N ALA A 207 14.90 16.29 0.68
CA ALA A 207 16.32 16.53 0.50
C ALA A 207 16.77 15.92 -0.83
N ASN A 208 17.13 16.79 -1.78
CA ASN A 208 17.46 16.56 -3.20
C ASN A 208 18.58 15.53 -3.55
N GLY A 209 18.93 14.59 -2.66
CA GLY A 209 20.09 13.70 -2.84
C GLY A 209 19.82 12.33 -3.48
N TRP A 210 18.56 11.91 -3.69
CA TRP A 210 18.28 10.48 -4.02
C TRP A 210 17.97 10.17 -5.49
N ASN A 211 17.67 11.16 -6.34
CA ASN A 211 17.41 10.89 -7.77
C ASN A 211 18.67 10.50 -8.58
N LEU A 212 19.86 10.50 -7.97
CA LEU A 212 21.12 10.21 -8.65
C LEU A 212 21.66 8.78 -8.40
N LEU A 213 21.20 8.06 -7.38
CA LEU A 213 21.75 6.73 -7.04
C LEU A 213 20.89 5.54 -7.48
N ALA A 214 19.61 5.75 -7.81
CA ALA A 214 18.77 4.68 -8.39
C ALA A 214 19.04 4.42 -9.89
N ALA A 215 19.84 5.27 -10.54
CA ALA A 215 20.22 5.16 -11.95
C ALA A 215 21.56 4.42 -12.17
N GLN A 216 22.21 3.95 -11.10
CA GLN A 216 23.47 3.21 -11.16
C GLN A 216 23.42 2.00 -10.23
N GLY A 217 22.70 0.97 -10.67
CA GLY A 217 22.63 -0.35 -10.03
C GLY A 217 22.06 -1.37 -10.99
#